data_AF-A0A7V6L2F2-F1
#
_entry.id   AF-A0A7V6L2F2-F1
#
_cell.length_a   1.000
_cell.length_b   1.000
_cell.length_c   1.000
_cell.angle_alpha   90.00
_cell.angle_beta   90.00
_cell.angle_gamma   90.00
#
_symmetry.space_group_name_H-M   'P 1'
#
loop_
_entity.id
_entity.type
_entity.pdbx_description
1 polymer ?
#
loop_
_entity_poly.entity_id
_entity_poly.type
_entity_poly.pdbx_seq_one_letter_code
_entity_poly.pdbx_strand_id
1 'polypeptide(L)'
;MTLGQKLKKLRIEKGLTQKDLADQLHVTFQTISKWEGDTNEPDFSTLKELSKILDCSIEYLFSEDEEKEEPKEEPSEDAEVVPVVPAKTKIGTCRDCGKELFDGDLIHNIERKSSSGVKEMVLICDSCFRKHEEEMDKRVKEVEESMKPVPKKVYTGPFHKITNRNDSKPLIWSIIIGVVLFIAALITCIINVKTVGIGWTIAGPILIGYTTMATIYCIFTASYVSDVFMEVASWSIRFPGLIFTWDLEGFMWLIAMKILFFVLGILIGVGVFLLALSLSALLSFFSFIPILIYNKTHY
;
A
#
# COMPACT_ATOMS: atom_id res chain seq x y z
N MET A 1 32.40 7.74 -13.02
CA MET A 1 30.92 7.88 -13.05
C MET A 1 30.29 6.51 -13.24
N THR A 2 29.18 6.20 -12.56
CA THR A 2 28.40 4.96 -12.78
C THR A 2 27.53 5.06 -14.04
N LEU A 3 26.99 3.93 -14.51
CA LEU A 3 26.06 3.88 -15.66
C LEU A 3 24.86 4.80 -15.44
N GLY A 4 24.20 4.72 -14.29
CA GLY A 4 23.06 5.56 -13.96
C GLY A 4 23.39 7.05 -13.94
N GLN A 5 24.58 7.41 -13.44
CA GLN A 5 25.06 8.79 -13.46
C GLN A 5 25.32 9.30 -14.88
N LYS A 6 25.87 8.46 -15.77
CA LYS A 6 26.08 8.81 -17.19
C LYS A 6 24.75 8.99 -17.93
N LEU A 7 23.79 8.10 -17.71
CA LEU A 7 22.44 8.21 -18.27
C LEU A 7 21.76 9.51 -17.82
N LYS A 8 21.86 9.84 -16.53
CA LYS A 8 21.31 11.09 -15.99
C LYS A 8 22.00 12.32 -16.60
N LYS A 9 23.32 12.30 -16.75
CA LYS A 9 24.10 13.38 -17.37
C LYS A 9 23.65 13.61 -18.83
N LEU A 10 23.69 12.57 -19.65
CA LEU A 10 23.29 12.63 -21.06
C LEU A 10 21.82 13.06 -21.24
N ARG A 11 20.92 12.59 -20.37
CA ARG A 11 19.51 13.00 -20.38
C ARG A 11 19.37 14.51 -20.14
N ILE A 12 20.12 15.05 -19.18
CA ILE A 12 20.13 16.48 -18.87
C ILE A 12 20.76 17.28 -20.03
N GLU A 13 21.83 16.78 -20.63
CA GLU A 13 22.48 17.41 -21.80
C GLU A 13 21.54 17.48 -23.00
N LYS A 14 20.69 16.47 -23.21
CA LYS A 14 19.63 16.48 -24.24
C LYS A 14 18.36 17.23 -23.81
N GLY A 15 18.31 17.80 -22.61
CA GLY A 15 17.16 18.56 -22.10
C GLY A 15 15.89 17.72 -21.87
N LEU A 16 16.02 16.40 -21.73
CA LEU A 16 14.89 15.49 -21.57
C LEU A 16 14.53 15.33 -20.09
N THR A 17 13.23 15.24 -19.77
CA THR A 17 12.82 14.77 -18.43
C THR A 17 12.90 13.24 -18.36
N GLN A 18 12.95 12.68 -17.15
CA GLN A 18 12.90 11.21 -16.98
C GLN A 18 11.62 10.62 -17.59
N LYS A 19 10.52 11.37 -17.61
CA LYS A 19 9.27 10.97 -18.23
C LYS A 19 9.37 10.99 -19.75
N ASP A 20 9.97 12.03 -20.33
CA ASP A 20 10.15 12.10 -21.79
C ASP A 20 11.04 10.97 -22.30
N LEU A 21 12.10 10.63 -21.55
CA LEU A 21 12.95 9.49 -21.87
C LEU A 21 12.19 8.16 -21.74
N ALA A 22 11.35 8.02 -20.72
CA ALA A 22 10.50 6.85 -20.51
C ALA A 22 9.50 6.67 -21.67
N ASP A 23 8.86 7.76 -22.09
CA ASP A 23 7.88 7.78 -23.17
C ASP A 23 8.52 7.41 -24.52
N GLN A 24 9.75 7.87 -24.79
CA GLN A 24 10.51 7.51 -26.00
C GLN A 24 10.99 6.05 -26.02
N LEU A 25 11.27 5.47 -24.85
CA LEU A 25 11.70 4.08 -24.70
C LEU A 25 10.52 3.10 -24.48
N HIS A 26 9.29 3.61 -24.44
CA HIS A 26 8.09 2.85 -24.12
C HIS A 26 8.19 2.07 -22.79
N VAL A 27 8.89 2.63 -21.81
CA VAL A 27 9.02 2.09 -20.46
C VAL A 27 8.36 3.00 -19.44
N THR A 28 8.20 2.51 -18.21
CA THR A 28 7.64 3.34 -17.13
C THR A 28 8.69 4.32 -16.60
N PHE A 29 8.23 5.49 -16.14
CA PHE A 29 9.09 6.47 -15.45
C PHE A 29 9.89 5.84 -14.30
N GLN A 30 9.28 4.93 -13.54
CA GLN A 30 9.93 4.22 -12.43
C GLN A 30 11.11 3.38 -12.92
N THR A 31 11.07 2.87 -14.15
CA THR A 31 12.17 2.12 -14.76
C THR A 31 13.37 3.03 -15.01
N ILE A 32 13.16 4.22 -15.60
CA ILE A 32 14.23 5.22 -15.81
C ILE A 32 14.82 5.67 -14.48
N SER A 33 13.97 5.95 -13.48
CA SER A 33 14.43 6.34 -12.15
C SER A 33 15.29 5.26 -11.47
N LYS A 34 15.02 3.97 -11.71
CA LYS A 34 15.81 2.87 -11.17
C LYS A 34 17.15 2.72 -11.89
N TRP A 35 17.20 2.94 -13.20
CA TRP A 35 18.43 2.92 -13.97
C TRP A 35 19.35 4.09 -13.61
N GLU A 36 18.82 5.31 -13.49
CA GLU A 36 19.59 6.48 -13.04
C GLU A 36 20.05 6.37 -11.57
N GLY A 37 19.37 5.56 -10.77
CA GLY A 37 19.71 5.28 -9.37
C GLY A 37 20.53 4.01 -9.15
N ASP A 38 21.11 3.42 -10.21
CA ASP A 38 21.92 2.19 -10.18
C ASP A 38 21.24 1.02 -9.41
N THR A 39 19.91 1.02 -9.34
CA THR A 39 19.12 0.02 -8.61
C THR A 39 18.75 -1.18 -9.49
N ASN A 40 18.73 -0.95 -10.80
CA ASN A 40 18.55 -1.97 -11.82
C ASN A 40 19.34 -1.56 -13.06
N GLU A 41 19.66 -2.49 -13.94
CA GLU A 41 20.35 -2.21 -15.20
C GLU A 41 19.39 -2.38 -16.38
N PRO A 42 19.56 -1.59 -17.46
CA PRO A 42 18.81 -1.77 -18.71
C PRO A 42 19.31 -3.00 -19.49
N ASP A 43 18.40 -3.67 -20.19
CA ASP A 43 18.76 -4.77 -21.08
C ASP A 43 19.56 -4.27 -22.30
N PHE A 44 20.32 -5.16 -22.94
CA PHE A 44 21.15 -4.81 -24.10
C PHE A 44 20.35 -4.19 -25.26
N SER A 45 19.11 -4.63 -25.49
CA SER A 45 18.20 -4.04 -26.49
C SER A 45 17.86 -2.59 -26.16
N THR A 46 17.56 -2.31 -24.89
CA THR A 46 17.23 -0.96 -24.40
C THR A 46 18.46 -0.06 -24.43
N LEU A 47 19.65 -0.58 -24.14
CA LEU A 47 20.90 0.17 -24.25
C LEU A 47 21.16 0.68 -25.65
N LYS A 48 20.82 -0.10 -26.68
CA LYS A 48 20.92 0.31 -28.08
C LYS A 48 19.92 1.40 -28.47
N GLU A 49 18.78 1.47 -27.79
CA GLU A 49 17.80 2.53 -27.99
C GLU A 49 18.21 3.79 -27.23
N LEU A 50 18.69 3.64 -25.99
CA LEU A 50 19.29 4.71 -25.19
C LEU A 50 20.44 5.38 -25.92
N SER A 51 21.34 4.60 -26.54
CA SER A 51 22.48 5.13 -27.28
C SER A 51 22.05 6.02 -28.46
N LYS A 52 20.93 5.69 -29.11
CA LYS A 52 20.36 6.49 -30.21
C LYS A 52 19.66 7.76 -29.72
N ILE A 53 18.90 7.66 -28.63
CA ILE A 53 18.15 8.80 -28.07
C ILE A 53 19.12 9.82 -27.44
N LEU A 54 20.12 9.31 -26.73
CA LEU A 54 21.11 10.12 -26.02
C LEU A 54 22.32 10.48 -26.89
N ASP A 55 22.38 9.96 -28.11
CA ASP A 55 23.41 10.26 -29.10
C ASP A 55 24.83 9.99 -28.58
N CYS A 56 25.02 8.78 -28.04
CA CYS A 56 26.28 8.33 -27.47
C CYS A 56 26.59 6.91 -27.93
N SER A 57 27.85 6.48 -27.82
CA SER A 57 28.23 5.09 -28.04
C SER A 57 27.86 4.23 -26.83
N ILE A 58 27.53 2.96 -27.06
CA ILE A 58 27.26 2.00 -25.98
C ILE A 58 28.53 1.84 -25.13
N GLU A 59 29.69 1.85 -25.75
CA GLU A 59 31.00 1.80 -25.09
C GLU A 59 31.20 2.96 -24.10
N TYR A 60 30.72 4.17 -24.43
CA TYR A 60 30.77 5.31 -23.50
C TYR A 60 29.90 5.08 -22.25
N LEU A 61 28.77 4.40 -22.37
CA LEU A 61 27.90 4.09 -21.23
C LEU A 61 28.57 3.11 -20.24
N PHE A 62 29.44 2.23 -20.73
CA PHE A 62 30.12 1.20 -19.93
C PHE A 62 31.57 1.52 -19.56
N SER A 63 32.17 2.60 -20.09
CA SER A 63 33.56 2.94 -19.74
C SER A 63 33.68 3.36 -18.27
N GLU A 64 34.81 3.08 -17.63
CA GLU A 64 35.06 3.50 -16.24
C GLU A 64 35.79 4.86 -16.15
N ASP A 65 36.28 5.38 -17.28
CA ASP A 65 37.17 6.54 -17.34
C ASP A 65 36.43 7.88 -17.51
N GLU A 66 37.00 8.92 -16.86
CA GLU A 66 36.59 10.32 -16.97
C GLU A 66 37.25 10.98 -18.20
N GLU A 67 36.42 11.66 -19.01
CA GLU A 67 36.74 12.63 -20.07
C GLU A 67 37.84 12.29 -21.09
N LYS A 68 37.45 12.08 -22.36
CA LYS A 68 37.88 12.93 -23.50
C LYS A 68 37.27 12.55 -24.86
N GLU A 69 36.89 13.63 -25.55
CA GLU A 69 36.91 13.90 -27.01
C GLU A 69 35.78 13.40 -27.94
N GLU A 70 35.13 14.39 -28.59
CA GLU A 70 34.47 14.33 -29.91
C GLU A 70 35.44 13.78 -30.98
N PRO A 71 34.97 13.15 -32.10
CA PRO A 71 34.60 13.93 -33.31
C PRO A 71 33.55 13.17 -34.22
N LYS A 72 32.90 13.67 -35.28
CA LYS A 72 33.11 14.70 -36.32
C LYS A 72 31.76 15.13 -36.92
N GLU A 73 31.61 16.41 -37.22
CA GLU A 73 30.82 16.89 -38.37
C GLU A 73 31.75 17.14 -39.58
N GLU A 74 31.18 17.09 -40.78
CA GLU A 74 31.65 17.76 -42.02
C GLU A 74 30.41 18.17 -42.83
N PRO A 75 30.42 19.20 -43.72
CA PRO A 75 31.54 20.08 -44.12
C PRO A 75 31.23 21.60 -44.29
N SER A 76 32.33 22.36 -44.53
CA SER A 76 32.54 23.46 -45.51
C SER A 76 32.74 24.92 -45.04
N GLU A 77 33.94 25.42 -45.37
CA GLU A 77 34.34 26.71 -45.96
C GLU A 77 34.59 27.98 -45.09
N ASP A 78 35.90 28.24 -44.91
CA ASP A 78 36.66 29.50 -45.03
C ASP A 78 36.04 30.86 -44.64
N ALA A 79 36.55 31.48 -43.56
CA ALA A 79 36.88 32.92 -43.50
C ALA A 79 37.61 33.31 -42.19
N GLU A 80 38.48 34.30 -42.31
CA GLU A 80 39.42 34.86 -41.31
C GLU A 80 38.78 35.38 -40.00
N VAL A 81 39.47 35.21 -38.86
CA VAL A 81 39.06 35.72 -37.55
C VAL A 81 39.88 36.95 -37.15
N VAL A 82 39.20 38.09 -36.99
CA VAL A 82 39.66 39.29 -36.25
C VAL A 82 38.97 39.28 -34.87
N PRO A 83 39.65 39.62 -33.75
CA PRO A 83 39.04 39.49 -32.43
C PRO A 83 38.07 40.64 -32.15
N VAL A 84 36.77 40.33 -32.14
CA VAL A 84 35.72 41.20 -31.60
C VAL A 84 35.44 40.81 -30.16
N VAL A 85 35.57 41.77 -29.24
CA VAL A 85 35.20 41.64 -27.82
C VAL A 85 33.68 41.37 -27.75
N PRO A 86 33.20 40.31 -27.07
CA PRO A 86 31.79 39.95 -27.14
C PRO A 86 30.96 40.94 -26.34
N ALA A 87 30.26 41.83 -27.04
CA ALA A 87 29.14 42.56 -26.48
C ALA A 87 28.02 41.53 -26.23
N LYS A 88 27.62 41.36 -24.96
CA LYS A 88 26.53 40.45 -24.59
C LYS A 88 25.28 40.75 -25.41
N THR A 89 24.89 39.83 -26.27
CA THR A 89 23.75 39.95 -27.17
C THR A 89 22.44 39.86 -26.37
N LYS A 90 21.49 40.78 -26.61
CA LYS A 90 20.18 40.74 -25.95
C LYS A 90 19.30 39.67 -26.62
N ILE A 91 18.84 38.70 -25.83
CA ILE A 91 18.00 37.59 -26.30
C ILE A 91 16.52 37.98 -26.27
N GLY A 92 16.07 38.66 -25.21
CA GLY A 92 14.66 39.02 -25.08
C GLY A 92 14.31 39.56 -23.70
N THR A 93 13.02 39.46 -23.36
CA THR A 93 12.49 39.88 -22.05
C THR A 93 11.67 38.76 -21.45
N CYS A 94 11.86 38.49 -20.16
CA CYS A 94 11.06 37.56 -19.40
C CYS A 94 9.59 37.99 -19.40
N ARG A 95 8.67 37.10 -19.78
CA ARG A 95 7.23 37.41 -19.80
C ARG A 95 6.66 37.71 -18.41
N ASP A 96 7.08 36.97 -17.38
CA ASP A 96 6.43 37.04 -16.06
C ASP A 96 6.92 38.21 -15.19
N CYS A 97 8.19 38.61 -15.30
CA CYS A 97 8.75 39.74 -14.52
C CYS A 97 9.25 40.93 -15.35
N GLY A 98 9.25 40.84 -16.68
CA GLY A 98 9.73 41.91 -17.58
C GLY A 98 11.25 42.11 -17.63
N LYS A 99 12.03 41.29 -16.92
CA LYS A 99 13.49 41.40 -16.89
C LYS A 99 14.10 41.15 -18.29
N GLU A 100 15.05 42.00 -18.69
CA GLU A 100 15.84 41.78 -19.92
C GLU A 100 16.81 40.59 -19.74
N LEU A 101 16.93 39.78 -20.78
CA LEU A 101 17.69 38.54 -20.80
C LEU A 101 18.80 38.65 -21.83
N PHE A 102 20.03 38.32 -21.42
CA PHE A 102 21.22 38.42 -22.25
C PHE A 102 21.86 37.04 -22.48
N ASP A 103 22.70 36.97 -23.50
CA ASP A 103 23.50 35.80 -23.82
C ASP A 103 24.41 35.42 -22.64
N GLY A 104 24.22 34.21 -22.11
CA GLY A 104 24.82 33.70 -20.87
C GLY A 104 23.92 33.72 -19.62
N ASP A 105 22.72 34.29 -19.67
CA ASP A 105 21.75 34.16 -18.57
C ASP A 105 21.02 32.80 -18.63
N LEU A 106 20.62 32.27 -17.47
CA LEU A 106 19.75 31.10 -17.39
C LEU A 106 18.31 31.49 -17.78
N ILE A 107 17.91 31.05 -18.97
CA ILE A 107 16.61 31.36 -19.59
C ILE A 107 15.87 30.05 -19.86
N HIS A 108 14.61 30.00 -19.44
CA HIS A 108 13.71 28.87 -19.68
C HIS A 108 12.72 29.22 -20.78
N ASN A 109 12.62 28.37 -21.80
CA ASN A 109 11.66 28.54 -22.88
C ASN A 109 10.49 27.55 -22.67
N ILE A 110 9.30 28.07 -22.44
CA ILE A 110 8.14 27.27 -22.03
C ILE A 110 7.01 27.41 -23.05
N GLU A 111 6.39 26.29 -23.42
CA GLU A 111 5.13 26.31 -24.17
C GLU A 111 3.98 26.79 -23.29
N ARG A 112 3.31 27.88 -23.70
CA ARG A 112 2.02 28.29 -23.12
C ARG A 112 0.94 28.36 -24.20
N LYS A 113 -0.31 28.15 -23.80
CA LYS A 113 -1.48 28.37 -24.66
C LYS A 113 -1.93 29.82 -24.55
N SER A 114 -2.02 30.51 -25.68
CA SER A 114 -2.61 31.85 -25.78
C SER A 114 -4.13 31.78 -25.54
N SER A 115 -4.77 32.94 -25.29
CA SER A 115 -6.23 33.04 -25.12
C SER A 115 -7.03 32.55 -26.34
N SER A 116 -6.38 32.52 -27.50
CA SER A 116 -6.90 31.98 -28.76
C SER A 116 -6.64 30.48 -28.96
N GLY A 117 -6.03 29.78 -27.99
CA GLY A 117 -5.73 28.35 -28.05
C GLY A 117 -4.46 27.97 -28.82
N VAL A 118 -3.75 28.95 -29.40
CA VAL A 118 -2.48 28.75 -30.10
C VAL A 118 -1.36 28.49 -29.10
N LYS A 119 -0.52 27.49 -29.36
CA LYS A 119 0.70 27.23 -28.58
C LYS A 119 1.79 28.22 -28.98
N GLU A 120 2.32 28.95 -28.00
CA GLU A 120 3.40 29.92 -28.19
C GLU A 120 4.56 29.58 -27.25
N MET A 121 5.79 29.74 -27.76
CA MET A 121 7.01 29.65 -26.96
C MET A 121 7.29 30.98 -26.27
N VAL A 122 7.60 30.93 -24.98
CA VAL A 122 7.77 32.09 -24.13
C VAL A 122 9.05 31.99 -23.33
N LEU A 123 9.83 33.07 -23.34
CA LEU A 123 11.04 33.20 -22.52
C LEU A 123 10.70 33.64 -21.10
N ILE A 124 11.21 32.88 -20.12
CA ILE A 124 11.05 33.12 -18.69
C ILE A 124 12.43 33.06 -18.03
N CYS A 125 12.71 33.95 -17.07
CA CYS A 125 13.97 33.94 -16.33
C CYS A 125 13.98 32.83 -15.27
N ASP A 126 15.17 32.36 -14.89
CA ASP A 126 15.35 31.31 -13.88
C ASP A 126 14.57 31.54 -12.57
N SER A 127 14.60 32.78 -12.05
CA SER A 127 13.88 33.11 -10.81
C SER A 127 12.35 33.00 -10.92
N CYS A 128 11.78 33.25 -12.10
CA CYS A 128 10.35 33.10 -12.34
C CYS A 128 9.98 31.63 -12.57
N PHE A 129 10.86 30.87 -13.23
CA PHE A 129 10.68 29.45 -13.45
C PHE A 129 10.61 28.67 -12.14
N ARG A 130 11.57 28.90 -11.24
CA ARG A 130 11.61 28.22 -9.93
C ARG A 130 10.38 28.51 -9.06
N LYS A 131 9.84 29.74 -9.12
CA LYS A 131 8.58 30.06 -8.42
C LYS A 131 7.41 29.25 -8.93
N HIS A 132 7.31 29.07 -10.25
CA HIS A 132 6.28 28.23 -10.84
C HIS A 132 6.45 26.75 -10.48
N GLU A 133 7.68 26.25 -10.45
CA GLU A 133 7.99 24.88 -10.04
C GLU A 133 7.57 24.61 -8.59
N GLU A 134 7.94 25.50 -7.66
CA GLU A 134 7.53 25.41 -6.25
C GLU A 134 6.00 25.47 -6.07
N GLU A 135 5.29 26.25 -6.89
CA GLU A 135 3.84 26.34 -6.84
C GLU A 135 3.14 25.10 -7.41
N MET A 136 3.69 24.53 -8.50
CA MET A 136 3.20 23.28 -9.08
C MET A 136 3.42 22.11 -8.10
N ASP A 137 4.57 22.02 -7.46
CA ASP A 137 4.88 20.98 -6.47
C ASP A 137 3.92 21.00 -5.29
N LYS A 138 3.53 22.19 -4.81
CA LYS A 138 2.51 22.32 -3.75
C LYS A 138 1.17 21.76 -4.20
N ARG A 139 0.73 22.11 -5.42
CA ARG A 139 -0.55 21.61 -5.97
C ARG A 139 -0.50 20.10 -6.23
N VAL A 140 0.62 19.57 -6.69
CA VAL A 140 0.82 18.13 -6.86
C VAL A 140 0.71 17.43 -5.51
N LYS A 141 1.34 17.95 -4.46
CA LYS A 141 1.23 17.39 -3.11
C LYS A 141 -0.19 17.43 -2.56
N GLU A 142 -0.93 18.53 -2.77
CA GLU A 142 -2.34 18.63 -2.39
C GLU A 142 -3.23 17.63 -3.15
N VAL A 143 -3.01 17.49 -4.46
CA VAL A 143 -3.74 16.52 -5.29
C VAL A 143 -3.37 15.09 -4.91
N GLU A 144 -2.10 14.79 -4.69
CA GLU A 144 -1.62 13.48 -4.26
C GLU A 144 -2.19 13.11 -2.89
N GLU A 145 -2.29 14.08 -1.97
CA GLU A 145 -2.98 13.89 -0.69
C GLU A 145 -4.47 13.63 -0.84
N SER A 146 -5.14 14.30 -1.79
CA SER A 146 -6.55 14.05 -2.13
C SER A 146 -6.80 12.75 -2.89
N MET A 147 -5.79 12.25 -3.62
CA MET A 147 -5.81 10.99 -4.39
C MET A 147 -5.28 9.80 -3.60
N LYS A 148 -4.77 9.99 -2.36
CA LYS A 148 -4.48 8.87 -1.45
C LYS A 148 -5.72 7.96 -1.43
N PRO A 149 -5.56 6.67 -1.71
CA PRO A 149 -6.69 5.78 -1.86
C PRO A 149 -7.50 5.83 -0.57
N VAL A 150 -8.74 6.33 -0.66
CA VAL A 150 -9.74 6.08 0.38
C VAL A 150 -9.74 4.57 0.56
N PRO A 151 -9.43 4.04 1.76
CA PRO A 151 -9.40 2.60 1.95
C PRO A 151 -10.74 2.08 1.45
N LYS A 152 -10.71 1.15 0.48
CA LYS A 152 -11.92 0.52 -0.05
C LYS A 152 -12.73 0.10 1.17
N LYS A 153 -13.88 0.75 1.37
CA LYS A 153 -14.87 0.30 2.36
C LYS A 153 -15.37 -1.03 1.85
N VAL A 154 -14.65 -2.09 2.18
CA VAL A 154 -15.19 -3.45 2.20
C VAL A 154 -16.43 -3.34 3.08
N TYR A 155 -17.57 -3.83 2.58
CA TYR A 155 -18.82 -3.80 3.30
C TYR A 155 -18.58 -4.56 4.60
N THR A 156 -18.48 -3.81 5.67
CA THR A 156 -18.10 -4.29 6.99
C THR A 156 -19.34 -4.13 7.83
N GLY A 157 -19.79 -5.23 8.43
CA GLY A 157 -20.95 -5.22 9.29
C GLY A 157 -20.83 -4.18 10.41
N PRO A 158 -21.93 -3.84 11.09
CA PRO A 158 -21.97 -2.77 12.09
C PRO A 158 -21.00 -2.93 13.27
N PHE A 159 -20.35 -4.10 13.44
CA PHE A 159 -19.41 -4.41 14.52
C PHE A 159 -17.91 -4.24 14.16
N HIS A 160 -17.58 -3.78 12.95
CA HIS A 160 -16.21 -3.76 12.43
C HIS A 160 -15.33 -2.59 12.88
N LYS A 161 -15.28 -2.31 14.19
CA LYS A 161 -14.45 -1.21 14.72
C LYS A 161 -13.35 -1.63 15.67
N ILE A 162 -13.01 -2.91 15.69
CA ILE A 162 -12.01 -3.45 16.61
C ILE A 162 -10.83 -3.97 15.80
N THR A 163 -9.66 -3.39 16.06
CA THR A 163 -8.31 -3.71 15.59
C THR A 163 -7.82 -2.99 14.33
N ASN A 164 -6.70 -2.29 14.51
CA ASN A 164 -5.83 -1.83 13.44
C ASN A 164 -5.20 -3.09 12.83
N ARG A 165 -5.32 -3.27 11.50
CA ARG A 165 -4.80 -4.44 10.78
C ARG A 165 -3.33 -4.73 11.13
N ASN A 166 -2.53 -3.72 11.48
CA ASN A 166 -1.07 -3.85 11.62
C ASN A 166 -0.55 -4.52 12.91
N ASP A 167 -1.42 -4.98 13.81
CA ASP A 167 -0.97 -5.66 15.03
C ASP A 167 -0.75 -7.16 14.75
N SER A 168 0.49 -7.65 14.93
CA SER A 168 0.82 -9.09 14.96
C SER A 168 0.43 -9.77 16.28
N LYS A 169 0.03 -8.97 17.28
CA LYS A 169 -0.43 -9.39 18.61
C LYS A 169 -1.52 -10.48 18.58
N PRO A 170 -2.64 -10.37 17.82
CA PRO A 170 -3.68 -11.39 17.83
C PRO A 170 -3.20 -12.76 17.32
N LEU A 171 -2.26 -12.80 16.37
CA LEU A 171 -1.64 -14.04 15.90
C LEU A 171 -0.85 -14.71 17.04
N ILE A 172 -0.01 -13.95 17.72
CA ILE A 172 0.81 -14.44 18.84
C ILE A 172 -0.07 -15.02 19.94
N TRP A 173 -1.11 -14.30 20.36
CA TRP A 173 -2.05 -14.76 21.38
C TRP A 173 -2.82 -16.01 20.95
N SER A 174 -3.26 -16.10 19.68
CA SER A 174 -3.94 -17.30 19.18
C SER A 174 -3.06 -18.54 19.20
N ILE A 175 -1.75 -18.39 18.91
CA ILE A 175 -0.78 -19.48 18.95
C ILE A 175 -0.57 -19.94 20.39
N ILE A 176 -0.37 -18.99 21.32
CA ILE A 176 -0.17 -19.31 22.75
C ILE A 176 -1.38 -20.10 23.29
N ILE A 177 -2.60 -19.60 23.06
CA ILE A 177 -3.81 -20.25 23.56
C ILE A 177 -4.01 -21.63 22.90
N GLY A 178 -3.77 -21.72 21.59
CA GLY A 178 -3.85 -22.99 20.86
C GLY A 178 -2.88 -24.05 21.39
N VAL A 179 -1.63 -23.67 21.70
CA VAL A 179 -0.62 -24.57 22.29
C VAL A 179 -1.02 -25.02 23.69
N VAL A 180 -1.54 -24.11 24.53
CA VAL A 180 -2.00 -24.46 25.88
C VAL A 180 -3.15 -25.47 25.82
N LEU A 181 -4.13 -25.24 24.95
CA LEU A 181 -5.26 -26.16 24.76
C LEU A 181 -4.83 -27.49 24.15
N PHE A 182 -3.87 -27.49 23.23
CA PHE A 182 -3.27 -28.70 22.69
C PHE A 182 -2.65 -29.57 23.79
N ILE A 183 -1.82 -28.98 24.66
CA ILE A 183 -1.16 -29.69 25.77
C ILE A 183 -2.21 -30.25 26.74
N ALA A 184 -3.21 -29.44 27.10
CA ALA A 184 -4.30 -29.89 27.97
C ALA A 184 -5.09 -31.06 27.37
N ALA A 185 -5.46 -30.97 26.08
CA ALA A 185 -6.16 -32.04 25.38
C ALA A 185 -5.32 -33.33 25.30
N LEU A 186 -4.01 -33.20 25.08
CA LEU A 186 -3.06 -34.31 25.02
C LEU A 186 -2.99 -35.02 26.38
N ILE A 187 -2.81 -34.28 27.48
CA ILE A 187 -2.79 -34.85 28.84
C ILE A 187 -4.09 -35.61 29.13
N THR A 188 -5.24 -35.01 28.79
CA THR A 188 -6.55 -35.61 29.02
C THR A 188 -6.74 -36.90 28.22
N CYS A 189 -6.25 -36.94 26.98
CA CYS A 189 -6.27 -38.13 26.13
C CYS A 189 -5.33 -39.24 26.63
N ILE A 190 -4.15 -38.89 27.17
CA ILE A 190 -3.22 -39.87 27.75
C ILE A 190 -3.86 -40.57 28.96
N ILE A 191 -4.49 -39.81 29.86
CA ILE A 191 -5.16 -40.36 31.04
C ILE A 191 -6.27 -41.35 30.64
N ASN A 192 -6.96 -41.06 29.53
CA ASN A 192 -8.09 -41.84 29.04
C ASN A 192 -7.76 -42.72 27.81
N VAL A 193 -6.48 -43.11 27.64
CA VAL A 193 -6.02 -43.83 26.43
C VAL A 193 -6.81 -45.12 26.18
N LYS A 194 -7.22 -45.83 27.25
CA LYS A 194 -7.99 -47.08 27.16
C LYS A 194 -9.40 -46.85 26.58
N THR A 195 -10.01 -45.70 26.84
CA THR A 195 -11.37 -45.35 26.41
C THR A 195 -11.38 -44.76 25.00
N VAL A 196 -10.34 -44.00 24.67
CA VAL A 196 -10.27 -43.13 23.49
C VAL A 196 -9.57 -43.82 22.31
N GLY A 197 -8.68 -44.77 22.58
CA GLY A 197 -7.90 -45.48 21.56
C GLY A 197 -6.71 -44.67 21.04
N ILE A 198 -5.64 -45.38 20.68
CA ILE A 198 -4.32 -44.80 20.37
C ILE A 198 -4.39 -43.80 19.20
N GLY A 199 -5.19 -44.08 18.17
CA GLY A 199 -5.34 -43.19 17.02
C GLY A 199 -5.88 -41.80 17.39
N TRP A 200 -6.95 -41.75 18.20
CA TRP A 200 -7.54 -40.48 18.62
C TRP A 200 -6.70 -39.75 19.67
N THR A 201 -5.90 -40.47 20.47
CA THR A 201 -4.99 -39.82 21.42
C THR A 201 -3.93 -38.94 20.76
N ILE A 202 -3.59 -39.19 19.49
CA ILE A 202 -2.64 -38.39 18.72
C ILE A 202 -3.39 -37.39 17.83
N ALA A 203 -4.38 -37.86 17.07
CA ALA A 203 -5.09 -37.03 16.10
C ALA A 203 -6.01 -35.98 16.76
N GLY A 204 -6.68 -36.34 17.86
CA GLY A 204 -7.64 -35.48 18.55
C GLY A 204 -7.01 -34.18 19.06
N PRO A 205 -5.93 -34.23 19.87
CA PRO A 205 -5.27 -33.03 20.35
C PRO A 205 -4.79 -32.11 19.22
N ILE A 206 -4.21 -32.66 18.15
CA ILE A 206 -3.74 -31.88 16.99
C ILE A 206 -4.90 -31.12 16.34
N LEU A 207 -6.02 -31.81 16.11
CA LEU A 207 -7.21 -31.22 15.51
C LEU A 207 -7.79 -30.12 16.41
N ILE A 208 -7.88 -30.36 17.73
CA ILE A 208 -8.37 -29.38 18.71
C ILE A 208 -7.44 -28.17 18.79
N GLY A 209 -6.13 -28.37 18.82
CA GLY A 209 -5.14 -27.28 18.82
C GLY A 209 -5.24 -26.40 17.58
N TYR A 210 -5.32 -27.01 16.39
CA TYR A 210 -5.46 -26.28 15.13
C TYR A 210 -6.77 -25.49 15.06
N THR A 211 -7.90 -26.16 15.35
CA THR A 211 -9.23 -25.54 15.29
C THR A 211 -9.37 -24.39 16.29
N THR A 212 -8.91 -24.56 17.52
CA THR A 212 -8.96 -23.50 18.54
C THR A 212 -8.10 -22.31 18.16
N MET A 213 -6.87 -22.54 17.72
CA MET A 213 -5.98 -21.47 17.23
C MET A 213 -6.62 -20.71 16.05
N ALA A 214 -7.13 -21.45 15.06
CA ALA A 214 -7.77 -20.86 13.88
C ALA A 214 -9.00 -20.03 14.26
N THR A 215 -9.84 -20.53 15.16
CA THR A 215 -11.05 -19.84 15.62
C THR A 215 -10.71 -18.54 16.34
N ILE A 216 -9.76 -18.58 17.26
CA ILE A 216 -9.33 -17.40 18.01
C ILE A 216 -8.76 -16.37 17.04
N TYR A 217 -7.83 -16.77 16.16
CA TYR A 217 -7.28 -15.85 15.17
C TYR A 217 -8.36 -15.20 14.29
N CYS A 218 -9.30 -15.98 13.76
CA CYS A 218 -10.36 -15.47 12.90
C CYS A 218 -11.34 -14.54 13.62
N ILE A 219 -11.63 -14.79 14.90
CA ILE A 219 -12.44 -13.90 15.76
C ILE A 219 -11.72 -12.57 16.00
N PHE A 220 -10.43 -12.62 16.34
CA PHE A 220 -9.67 -11.40 16.67
C PHE A 220 -9.30 -10.56 15.44
N THR A 221 -9.22 -11.17 14.26
CA THR A 221 -8.77 -10.51 13.03
C THR A 221 -9.90 -9.86 12.23
N ALA A 222 -11.06 -9.64 12.87
CA ALA A 222 -12.23 -8.98 12.27
C ALA A 222 -12.61 -9.55 10.88
N SER A 223 -12.52 -10.87 10.76
CA SER A 223 -12.90 -11.60 9.54
C SER A 223 -14.42 -11.85 9.50
N TYR A 224 -14.94 -12.32 8.37
CA TYR A 224 -16.35 -12.70 8.27
C TYR A 224 -16.76 -13.75 9.33
N VAL A 225 -15.83 -14.58 9.80
CA VAL A 225 -16.08 -15.55 10.89
C VAL A 225 -16.38 -14.82 12.20
N SER A 226 -15.70 -13.70 12.47
CA SER A 226 -16.01 -12.84 13.61
C SER A 226 -17.43 -12.27 13.50
N ASP A 227 -17.86 -11.90 12.30
CA ASP A 227 -19.22 -11.39 12.09
C ASP A 227 -20.26 -12.48 12.37
N VAL A 228 -20.05 -13.71 11.87
CA VAL A 228 -20.91 -14.85 12.19
C VAL A 228 -20.94 -15.14 13.69
N PHE A 229 -19.79 -15.13 14.35
CA PHE A 229 -19.70 -15.31 15.80
C PHE A 229 -20.53 -14.28 16.56
N MET A 230 -20.34 -13.00 16.26
CA MET A 230 -21.00 -11.90 16.95
C MET A 230 -22.51 -11.88 16.67
N GLU A 231 -22.93 -12.15 15.43
CA GLU A 231 -24.33 -12.23 15.05
C GLU A 231 -25.05 -13.32 15.84
N VAL A 232 -24.49 -14.53 15.87
CA VAL A 232 -25.07 -15.66 16.60
C VAL A 232 -25.03 -15.40 18.10
N ALA A 233 -23.92 -14.90 18.65
CA ALA A 233 -23.79 -14.58 20.07
C ALA A 233 -24.74 -13.46 20.53
N SER A 234 -25.23 -12.63 19.61
CA SER A 234 -26.18 -11.56 19.91
C SER A 234 -27.62 -12.02 20.02
N TRP A 235 -27.92 -13.30 19.71
CA TRP A 235 -29.27 -13.85 19.85
C TRP A 235 -29.71 -13.85 21.31
N SER A 236 -30.45 -12.81 21.68
CA SER A 236 -31.05 -12.64 22.99
C SER A 236 -32.56 -12.82 22.89
N ILE A 237 -33.11 -13.68 23.74
CA ILE A 237 -34.55 -13.87 23.87
C ILE A 237 -35.08 -12.89 24.93
N ARG A 238 -36.03 -12.04 24.56
CA ARG A 238 -36.78 -11.23 25.52
C ARG A 238 -37.92 -12.04 26.10
N PHE A 239 -37.93 -12.19 27.42
CA PHE A 239 -39.06 -12.80 28.13
C PHE A 239 -40.23 -11.80 28.23
N PRO A 240 -41.48 -12.27 28.08
CA PRO A 240 -42.66 -11.42 28.22
C PRO A 240 -42.81 -10.88 29.66
N GLY A 241 -43.53 -9.76 29.79
CA GLY A 241 -43.82 -9.16 31.09
C GLY A 241 -44.66 -10.09 31.98
N LEU A 242 -44.41 -10.04 33.29
CA LEU A 242 -45.15 -10.82 34.28
C LEU A 242 -46.32 -10.00 34.83
N ILE A 243 -47.53 -10.51 34.67
CA ILE A 243 -48.74 -10.03 35.33
C ILE A 243 -48.80 -10.67 36.71
N PHE A 244 -48.95 -9.86 37.76
CA PHE A 244 -49.03 -10.34 39.13
C PHE A 244 -50.10 -9.57 39.92
N THR A 245 -50.60 -10.20 40.97
CA THR A 245 -51.57 -9.65 41.92
C THR A 245 -50.87 -9.01 43.11
N TRP A 246 -51.50 -8.00 43.72
CA TRP A 246 -50.91 -7.24 44.84
C TRP A 246 -51.22 -7.90 46.20
N ASP A 247 -50.73 -9.14 46.35
CA ASP A 247 -50.87 -9.99 47.53
C ASP A 247 -49.55 -10.75 47.83
N LEU A 248 -49.41 -11.30 49.04
CA LEU A 248 -48.17 -12.00 49.46
C LEU A 248 -47.88 -13.23 48.57
N GLU A 249 -48.92 -13.93 48.13
CA GLU A 249 -48.79 -15.08 47.23
C GLU A 249 -48.36 -14.63 45.83
N GLY A 250 -48.95 -13.56 45.29
CA GLY A 250 -48.50 -12.90 44.07
C GLY A 250 -47.04 -12.43 44.13
N PHE A 251 -46.57 -11.95 45.28
CA PHE A 251 -45.17 -11.54 45.46
C PHE A 251 -44.19 -12.73 45.44
N MET A 252 -44.52 -13.83 46.12
CA MET A 252 -43.71 -15.06 46.06
C MET A 252 -43.65 -15.62 44.64
N TRP A 253 -44.78 -15.61 43.93
CA TRP A 253 -44.86 -16.04 42.53
C TRP A 253 -44.01 -15.16 41.61
N LEU A 254 -44.05 -13.84 41.78
CA LEU A 254 -43.22 -12.91 41.00
C LEU A 254 -41.72 -13.20 41.19
N ILE A 255 -41.28 -13.37 42.44
CA ILE A 255 -39.87 -13.69 42.73
C ILE A 255 -39.48 -15.02 42.10
N ALA A 256 -40.29 -16.06 42.29
CA ALA A 256 -40.02 -17.39 41.75
C ALA A 256 -39.92 -17.37 40.21
N MET A 257 -40.87 -16.71 39.53
CA MET A 257 -40.89 -16.64 38.08
C MET A 257 -39.75 -15.80 37.51
N LYS A 258 -39.33 -14.75 38.23
CA LYS A 258 -38.18 -13.93 37.84
C LYS A 258 -36.85 -14.67 37.99
N ILE A 259 -36.69 -15.47 39.04
CA ILE A 259 -35.54 -16.38 39.20
C ILE A 259 -35.55 -17.43 38.07
N LEU A 260 -36.70 -18.02 37.76
CA LEU A 260 -36.85 -18.99 36.67
C LEU A 260 -36.41 -18.39 35.33
N PHE A 261 -36.91 -17.21 34.96
CA PHE A 261 -36.55 -16.54 33.71
C PHE A 261 -35.08 -16.11 33.68
N PHE A 262 -34.51 -15.74 34.83
CA PHE A 262 -33.08 -15.45 34.92
C PHE A 262 -32.23 -16.70 34.64
N VAL A 263 -32.54 -17.82 35.30
CA VAL A 263 -31.84 -19.10 35.10
C VAL A 263 -32.00 -19.60 33.66
N LEU A 264 -33.23 -19.55 33.13
CA LEU A 264 -33.53 -19.94 31.75
C LEU A 264 -32.78 -19.04 30.75
N GLY A 265 -32.73 -17.74 31.01
CA GLY A 265 -31.96 -16.78 30.21
C GLY A 265 -30.47 -17.10 30.19
N ILE A 266 -29.87 -17.45 31.33
CA ILE A 266 -28.46 -17.87 31.40
C ILE A 266 -28.24 -19.16 30.62
N LEU A 267 -29.10 -20.17 30.80
CA LEU A 267 -28.97 -21.46 30.09
C LEU A 267 -29.04 -21.28 28.57
N ILE A 268 -29.99 -20.47 28.10
CA ILE A 268 -30.13 -20.15 26.67
C ILE A 268 -28.92 -19.35 26.18
N GLY A 269 -28.46 -18.36 26.95
CA GLY A 269 -27.27 -17.58 26.61
C GLY A 269 -26.01 -18.43 26.48
N VAL A 270 -25.79 -19.36 27.41
CA VAL A 270 -24.68 -20.33 27.33
C VAL A 270 -24.84 -21.23 26.10
N GLY A 271 -26.05 -21.72 25.82
CA GLY A 271 -26.32 -22.55 24.65
C GLY A 271 -26.03 -21.82 23.33
N VAL A 272 -26.51 -20.59 23.19
CA VAL A 272 -26.25 -19.72 22.02
C VAL A 272 -24.75 -19.44 21.87
N PHE A 273 -24.05 -19.16 22.97
CA PHE A 273 -22.61 -18.92 22.95
C PHE A 273 -21.81 -20.15 22.49
N LEU A 274 -22.16 -21.35 22.99
CA LEU A 274 -21.55 -22.60 22.54
C LEU A 274 -21.86 -22.89 21.07
N LEU A 275 -23.08 -22.59 20.62
CA LEU A 275 -23.47 -22.68 19.22
C LEU A 275 -22.63 -21.73 18.35
N ALA A 276 -22.45 -20.48 18.77
CA ALA A 276 -21.59 -19.51 18.09
C ALA A 276 -20.14 -20.01 17.97
N LEU A 277 -19.57 -20.55 19.05
CA LEU A 277 -18.22 -21.12 19.06
C LEU A 277 -18.10 -22.32 18.10
N SER A 278 -19.07 -23.24 18.11
CA SER A 278 -19.04 -24.43 17.24
C SER A 278 -19.15 -24.09 15.76
N LEU A 279 -20.06 -23.18 15.38
CA LEU A 279 -20.18 -22.68 14.00
C LEU A 279 -18.90 -21.97 13.57
N SER A 280 -18.33 -21.14 14.45
CA SER A 280 -17.09 -20.41 14.17
C SER A 280 -15.91 -21.35 13.97
N ALA A 281 -15.82 -22.43 14.76
CA ALA A 281 -14.77 -23.43 14.62
C ALA A 281 -14.83 -24.17 13.27
N LEU A 282 -16.04 -24.54 12.83
CA LEU A 282 -16.25 -25.17 11.53
C LEU A 282 -15.85 -24.26 10.37
N LEU A 283 -16.23 -22.98 10.43
CA LEU A 283 -15.88 -22.01 9.39
C LEU A 283 -14.38 -21.67 9.40
N SER A 284 -13.79 -21.54 10.59
CA SER A 284 -12.37 -21.20 10.74
C SER A 284 -11.45 -22.27 10.21
N PHE A 285 -11.85 -23.55 10.30
CA PHE A 285 -11.05 -24.67 9.81
C PHE A 285 -10.66 -24.50 8.33
N PHE A 286 -11.61 -24.08 7.49
CA PHE A 286 -11.40 -23.89 6.05
C PHE A 286 -10.83 -22.50 5.70
N SER A 287 -11.20 -21.48 6.46
CA SER A 287 -10.93 -20.09 6.09
C SER A 287 -9.66 -19.50 6.70
N PHE A 288 -9.04 -20.19 7.65
CA PHE A 288 -7.81 -19.73 8.28
C PHE A 288 -6.69 -19.44 7.27
N ILE A 289 -6.41 -20.38 6.36
CA ILE A 289 -5.31 -20.25 5.39
C ILE A 289 -5.55 -19.06 4.42
N PRO A 290 -6.73 -18.94 3.77
CA PRO A 290 -7.03 -17.77 2.92
C PRO A 290 -6.93 -16.43 3.66
N ILE A 291 -7.46 -16.35 4.89
CA ILE A 291 -7.44 -15.11 5.69
C ILE A 291 -6.00 -14.74 6.08
N LEU A 292 -5.19 -15.73 6.44
CA LEU A 292 -3.77 -15.52 6.77
C LEU A 292 -2.99 -14.97 5.56
N ILE A 293 -3.18 -15.55 4.37
CA ILE A 293 -2.52 -15.10 3.14
C ILE A 293 -2.98 -13.68 2.77
N TYR A 294 -4.29 -13.45 2.77
CA TYR A 294 -4.87 -12.15 2.43
C TYR A 294 -4.33 -11.03 3.32
N ASN A 295 -4.25 -11.28 4.63
CA ASN A 295 -3.68 -10.32 5.55
C ASN A 295 -2.20 -10.07 5.21
N LYS A 296 -1.40 -11.12 5.00
CA LYS A 296 0.02 -11.00 4.67
C LYS A 296 0.31 -10.23 3.38
N THR A 297 -0.53 -10.35 2.35
CA THR A 297 -0.36 -9.69 1.04
C THR A 297 -0.80 -8.24 0.99
N HIS A 298 -1.62 -7.81 1.96
CA HIS A 298 -2.12 -6.43 2.06
C HIS A 298 -1.48 -5.64 3.22
N TYR A 299 -0.37 -6.16 3.77
CA TYR A 299 0.59 -5.42 4.59
C TYR A 299 1.72 -4.86 3.75
#